data_AF-A0A966QDG8-F1
#
_entry.id   AF-A0A966QDG8-F1
#
_cell.length_a   1.000
_cell.length_b   1.000
_cell.length_c   1.000
_cell.angle_alpha   90.00
_cell.angle_beta   90.00
_cell.angle_gamma   90.00
#
_symmetry.space_group_name_H-M   'P 1'
#
loop_
_entity.id
_entity.type
_entity.pdbx_description
1 polymer ?
#
loop_
_entity_poly.entity_id
_entity_poly.type
_entity_poly.pdbx_seq_one_letter_code
_entity_poly.pdbx_strand_id
1 'polypeptide(L)' 'MARGDGLTALTRSPILITGVAGFIGATVAEALLRRGEAVVGIDNLNSYY' A
#
# COMPACT_ATOMS: atom_id res chain seq x y z
N MET A 1 -18.90 -28.97 14.21
CA MET A 1 -18.54 -27.56 14.45
C MET A 1 -17.28 -27.29 13.64
N ALA A 2 -17.43 -26.75 12.44
CA ALA A 2 -16.38 -26.71 11.42
C ALA A 2 -15.20 -25.83 11.86
N ARG A 3 -14.00 -26.41 11.90
CA ARG A 3 -12.75 -25.67 11.93
C ARG A 3 -12.53 -25.17 10.50
N GLY A 4 -12.89 -23.92 10.24
CA GLY A 4 -12.60 -23.23 8.99
C GLY A 4 -11.11 -22.95 8.90
N ASP A 5 -10.47 -23.65 8.00
CA ASP A 5 -9.08 -23.58 7.59
C ASP A 5 -8.79 -22.28 6.82
N GLY A 6 -8.38 -21.23 7.54
CA GLY A 6 -7.31 -20.26 7.21
C GLY A 6 -7.22 -19.55 5.84
N LEU A 7 -8.11 -19.81 4.89
CA LEU A 7 -8.01 -19.39 3.48
C LEU A 7 -9.13 -18.40 3.07
N THR A 8 -9.93 -17.91 4.03
CA THR A 8 -11.06 -17.00 3.76
C THR A 8 -10.65 -15.52 3.69
N ALA A 9 -9.45 -15.18 4.16
CA ALA A 9 -8.83 -13.90 3.83
C ALA A 9 -7.78 -14.18 2.76
N LEU A 10 -8.15 -14.13 1.48
CA LEU A 10 -7.19 -13.83 0.42
C LEU A 10 -6.48 -12.55 0.87
N THR A 11 -5.31 -12.69 1.48
CA THR A 11 -4.60 -11.59 2.11
C THR A 11 -4.36 -10.60 0.99
N ARG A 12 -5.07 -9.47 0.97
CA ARG A 12 -4.82 -8.45 -0.04
C ARG A 12 -3.35 -8.06 0.12
N SER A 13 -2.52 -8.46 -0.84
CA SER A 13 -1.12 -8.11 -0.83
C SER A 13 -1.03 -6.58 -0.89
N PRO A 14 -0.22 -5.95 -0.03
CA PRO A 14 -0.11 -4.50 -0.01
C PRO A 14 0.45 -3.98 -1.34
N ILE A 15 -0.04 -2.81 -1.76
CA ILE A 15 0.39 -2.13 -2.98
C ILE A 15 1.68 -1.37 -2.69
N LEU A 16 2.75 -1.66 -3.43
CA LEU A 16 4.02 -0.95 -3.33
C LEU A 16 3.99 0.33 -4.18
N ILE A 17 4.33 1.47 -3.58
CA ILE A 17 4.46 2.76 -4.26
C ILE A 17 5.89 3.25 -4.13
N THR A 18 6.53 3.57 -5.25
CA THR A 18 7.82 4.28 -5.28
C THR A 18 7.59 5.79 -5.46
N GLY A 19 8.47 6.63 -4.92
CA GLY A 19 8.30 8.08 -4.97
C GLY A 19 7.13 8.57 -4.11
N VAL A 20 6.80 7.85 -3.02
CA VAL A 20 5.61 8.09 -2.19
C VAL A 20 5.62 9.44 -1.47
N ALA A 21 6.80 10.01 -1.22
CA ALA A 21 6.94 11.33 -0.60
C ALA A 21 6.85 12.47 -1.63
N GLY A 22 6.89 12.16 -2.93
CA GLY A 22 6.65 13.11 -4.01
C GLY A 22 5.18 13.51 -4.18
N PHE A 23 4.94 14.53 -4.99
CA PHE A 23 3.59 15.11 -5.22
C PHE A 23 2.56 14.07 -5.71
N ILE A 24 2.92 13.29 -6.73
CA ILE A 24 2.04 12.28 -7.32
C ILE A 24 1.92 11.06 -6.40
N GLY A 25 3.05 10.59 -5.86
CA GLY A 25 3.08 9.40 -5.00
C GLY A 25 2.23 9.57 -3.73
N ALA A 26 2.29 10.74 -3.10
CA ALA A 26 1.48 11.05 -1.92
C ALA A 26 -0.02 11.03 -2.24
N THR A 27 -0.43 11.66 -3.36
CA THR A 27 -1.83 11.71 -3.80
C THR A 27 -2.37 10.31 -4.12
N VAL A 28 -1.56 9.47 -4.78
CA VAL A 28 -1.93 8.08 -5.11
C VAL A 28 -2.03 7.22 -3.86
N ALA A 29 -1.08 7.33 -2.92
CA ALA A 29 -1.11 6.62 -1.66
C ALA A 29 -2.38 6.96 -0.87
N GLU A 30 -2.71 8.25 -0.76
CA GLU A 30 -3.91 8.71 -0.07
C GLU A 30 -5.20 8.17 -0.73
N ALA A 31 -5.27 8.17 -2.06
CA ALA A 31 -6.40 7.62 -2.79
C ALA A 31 -6.57 6.11 -2.57
N LEU A 32 -5.47 5.35 -2.50
CA LEU A 32 -5.49 3.91 -2.23
C LEU A 32 -5.89 3.61 -0.79
N LEU A 33 -5.35 4.34 0.18
CA LEU A 33 -5.72 4.22 1.59
C LEU A 33 -7.22 4.52 1.80
N ARG A 34 -7.77 5.57 1.16
CA ARG A 34 -9.21 5.87 1.20
C ARG A 34 -10.09 4.76 0.61
N ARG A 35 -9.56 3.92 -0.28
CA ARG A 35 -10.26 2.76 -0.85
C ARG A 35 -10.20 1.52 0.05
N GLY A 36 -9.50 1.59 1.19
CA GLY A 36 -9.29 0.46 2.09
C GLY A 36 -8.16 -0.46 1.66
N GLU A 37 -7.27 0.01 0.77
CA GLU A 37 -6.11 -0.75 0.34
C GLU A 37 -4.97 -0.62 1.34
N ALA A 38 -4.23 -1.72 1.54
CA ALA A 38 -2.95 -1.67 2.24
C ALA A 38 -1.87 -1.15 1.27
N VAL A 39 -1.05 -0.21 1.73
CA VAL A 39 -0.01 0.43 0.92
C VAL A 39 1.33 0.37 1.65
N VAL A 40 2.39 0.06 0.92
CA VAL A 40 3.79 0.21 1.37
C VAL A 40 4.45 1.24 0.47
N GLY A 41 4.95 2.32 1.06
CA GLY A 41 5.61 3.40 0.33
C GLY A 41 7.12 3.37 0.49
N ILE A 42 7.86 3.54 -0.60
CA ILE A 42 9.31 3.75 -0.62
C ILE A 42 9.60 5.03 -1.39
N ASP A 43 10.50 5.84 -0.86
CA ASP A 43 11.02 7.03 -1.54
C ASP A 43 12.54 7.07 -1.43
N ASN A 44 13.19 7.74 -2.39
CA ASN A 44 14.61 8.00 -2.38
C ASN A 44 14.83 9.50 -2.09
N LEU A 45 14.97 9.83 -0.81
CA LEU A 45 15.21 11.20 -0.31
C LEU A 45 16.66 11.65 -0.55
N ASN A 46 17.14 11.56 -1.78
CA ASN A 46 18.43 12.13 -2.18
C ASN A 46 18.27 13.65 -2.35
N SER A 47 19.23 14.41 -1.82
CA SER A 47 19.42 15.86 -2.01
C SER A 47 19.54 16.34 -3.48
N TYR A 48 19.43 15.45 -4.46
CA TYR A 48 19.35 15.77 -5.89
C TYR A 48 17.92 15.92 -6.43
N TYR A 49 16.90 15.77 -5.57
CA TYR A 49 15.49 16.03 -5.86
C TYR A 49 14.97 17.26 -5.12
#